data_AF-A0A2E8Z4A1-F1
#
_entry.id   AF-A0A2E8Z4A1-F1
#
_cell.length_a   1.000
_cell.length_b   1.000
_cell.length_c   1.000
_cell.angle_alpha   90.00
_cell.angle_beta   90.00
_cell.angle_gamma   90.00
#
_symmetry.space_group_name_H-M   'P 1'
#
loop_
_entity.id
_entity.type
_entity.pdbx_description
1 polymer ?
#
loop_
_entity_poly.entity_id
_entity_poly.type
_entity_poly.pdbx_seq_one_letter_code
_entity_poly.pdbx_strand_id
1 'polypeptide(L)'
;MSLSVPSGKVWHLAAVADLARPASGEVAETARRHDSWVTRDRMDELFRHCADVGLSVEWAGLGHRRGEYWRRGDVVILNRRLTVAQAASTLAHEIGHHCWGDTCSTPANERRAWEYGAAWLISPAEYRAAEQLVGVNPAALALELGVTRRLVEAWRDWWLKRGQFLPLADLDADDADDTDGGVVGGGLADEGAI
;
A
#
# COMPACT_ATOMS: atom_id res chain seq x y z
N MET A 1 46.06 5.28 -12.97
CA MET A 1 45.77 4.69 -11.63
C MET A 1 45.25 5.80 -10.74
N SER A 2 44.26 5.49 -9.89
CA SER A 2 43.43 6.37 -9.05
C SER A 2 42.29 7.10 -9.77
N LEU A 3 41.11 6.46 -9.75
CA LEU A 3 39.84 7.17 -9.77
C LEU A 3 39.27 7.10 -8.35
N SER A 4 39.11 8.28 -7.77
CA SER A 4 38.47 8.52 -6.48
C SER A 4 36.98 8.19 -6.61
N VAL A 5 36.48 7.32 -5.73
CA VAL A 5 35.05 7.02 -5.59
C VAL A 5 34.51 7.98 -4.53
N PRO A 6 33.53 8.85 -4.82
CA PRO A 6 32.95 9.69 -3.78
C PRO A 6 32.05 8.84 -2.88
N SER A 7 32.32 8.99 -1.60
CA SER A 7 31.72 8.32 -0.46
C SER A 7 30.22 8.62 -0.30
N GLY A 8 29.51 7.56 0.10
CA GLY A 8 28.22 7.49 0.79
C GLY A 8 27.30 8.72 0.86
N LYS A 9 26.15 8.61 0.19
CA LYS A 9 24.91 9.24 0.68
C LYS A 9 24.15 8.21 1.50
N VAL A 10 24.22 8.32 2.82
CA VAL A 10 23.31 7.63 3.75
C VAL A 10 22.00 8.41 3.74
N TRP A 11 20.95 7.84 3.16
CA TRP A 11 19.61 8.40 3.29
C TRP A 11 19.04 7.96 4.63
N HIS A 12 18.89 8.92 5.56
CA HIS A 12 18.13 8.72 6.79
C HIS A 12 16.65 8.53 6.43
N LEU A 13 16.05 7.43 6.89
CA LEU A 13 14.61 7.22 6.91
C LEU A 13 13.97 8.25 7.86
N ALA A 14 13.44 9.33 7.31
CA ALA A 14 12.51 10.22 7.98
C ALA A 14 11.44 10.70 6.98
N ALA A 15 10.18 10.64 7.42
CA ALA A 15 8.96 11.16 6.81
C ALA A 15 8.39 10.42 5.57
N VAL A 16 7.57 9.40 5.83
CA VAL A 16 6.34 9.18 5.05
C VAL A 16 5.18 9.72 5.89
N ALA A 17 5.03 11.04 5.86
CA ALA A 17 3.86 11.73 6.36
C ALA A 17 3.46 12.77 5.32
N ASP A 18 2.19 12.71 4.95
CA ASP A 18 1.41 13.67 4.18
C ASP A 18 1.54 13.67 2.64
N LEU A 19 0.68 12.87 2.00
CA LEU A 19 0.20 13.11 0.63
C LEU A 19 -1.31 12.86 0.61
N ALA A 20 -2.09 13.95 0.65
CA ALA A 20 -3.54 13.95 0.54
C ALA A 20 -4.01 13.50 -0.86
N ARG A 21 -4.97 12.56 -0.92
CA ARG A 21 -5.74 12.20 -2.13
C ARG A 21 -7.06 12.99 -2.17
N PRO A 22 -7.53 13.47 -3.33
CA PRO A 22 -8.86 14.09 -3.47
C PRO A 22 -10.00 13.04 -3.50
N ALA A 23 -11.21 13.47 -3.13
CA ALA A 23 -12.34 12.61 -2.75
C ALA A 23 -13.42 12.38 -3.84
N SER A 24 -13.95 11.13 -3.85
CA SER A 24 -15.36 10.66 -4.02
C SER A 24 -16.23 10.90 -5.29
N GLY A 25 -16.88 9.83 -5.79
CA GLY A 25 -18.21 9.87 -6.46
C GLY A 25 -18.63 8.70 -7.40
N GLU A 26 -19.76 8.02 -7.09
CA GLU A 26 -20.65 7.14 -7.92
C GLU A 26 -20.31 5.64 -8.18
N VAL A 27 -21.18 4.72 -7.73
CA VAL A 27 -20.76 3.43 -7.12
C VAL A 27 -21.43 2.13 -7.68
N ALA A 28 -22.04 2.05 -8.87
CA ALA A 28 -22.67 0.74 -9.25
C ALA A 28 -22.57 0.31 -10.71
N GLU A 29 -22.78 1.19 -11.70
CA GLU A 29 -22.55 0.86 -13.12
C GLU A 29 -21.08 1.11 -13.54
N THR A 30 -20.36 1.79 -12.66
CA THR A 30 -18.96 2.22 -12.69
C THR A 30 -17.97 1.06 -12.54
N ALA A 31 -18.34 -0.07 -11.94
CA ALA A 31 -17.41 -1.15 -11.57
C ALA A 31 -16.64 -1.76 -12.78
N ARG A 32 -17.27 -1.90 -13.95
CA ARG A 32 -16.60 -2.41 -15.17
C ARG A 32 -15.73 -1.38 -15.88
N ARG A 33 -15.98 -0.08 -15.67
CA ARG A 33 -15.16 1.02 -16.20
C ARG A 33 -14.03 1.38 -15.22
N HIS A 34 -14.26 1.24 -13.92
CA HIS A 34 -13.34 1.46 -12.80
C HIS A 34 -12.04 0.67 -12.93
N ASP A 35 -12.15 -0.62 -13.21
CA ASP A 35 -10.99 -1.52 -13.27
C ASP A 35 -9.96 -1.10 -14.34
N SER A 36 -10.43 -0.51 -15.44
CA SER A 36 -9.58 -0.10 -16.56
C SER A 36 -8.94 1.28 -16.41
N TRP A 37 -9.50 2.19 -15.60
CA TRP A 37 -8.94 3.52 -15.38
C TRP A 37 -8.10 3.58 -14.11
N VAL A 38 -8.56 2.99 -13.00
CA VAL A 38 -7.78 2.93 -11.74
C VAL A 38 -6.46 2.20 -11.97
N THR A 39 -6.49 1.09 -12.72
CA THR A 39 -5.28 0.31 -12.98
C THR A 39 -4.37 0.95 -14.04
N ARG A 40 -4.93 1.73 -14.99
CA ARG A 40 -4.11 2.52 -15.92
C ARG A 40 -3.44 3.69 -15.22
N ASP A 41 -4.17 4.41 -14.37
CA ASP A 41 -3.65 5.51 -13.57
C ASP A 41 -2.52 5.04 -12.66
N ARG A 42 -2.66 3.88 -12.02
CA ARG A 42 -1.59 3.26 -11.23
C ARG A 42 -0.35 2.89 -12.05
N MET A 43 -0.53 2.40 -13.28
CA MET A 43 0.61 2.14 -14.15
C MET A 43 1.31 3.44 -14.54
N ASP A 44 0.57 4.51 -14.84
CA ASP A 44 1.14 5.81 -15.15
C ASP A 44 1.86 6.44 -13.95
N GLU A 45 1.32 6.27 -12.73
CA GLU A 45 2.00 6.62 -11.49
C GLU A 45 3.31 5.85 -11.31
N LEU A 46 3.31 4.55 -11.59
CA LEU A 46 4.52 3.71 -11.51
C LEU A 46 5.55 4.12 -12.56
N PHE A 47 5.13 4.46 -13.78
CA PHE A 47 6.05 4.93 -14.82
C PHE A 47 6.67 6.28 -14.46
N ARG A 48 5.90 7.19 -13.88
CA ARG A 48 6.43 8.44 -13.33
C ARG A 48 7.42 8.18 -12.21
N HIS A 49 7.08 7.30 -11.28
CA HIS A 49 7.96 6.93 -10.18
C HIS A 49 9.27 6.28 -10.68
N CYS A 50 9.19 5.41 -11.70
CA CYS A 50 10.39 4.90 -12.39
C CYS A 50 11.26 6.03 -12.92
N ALA A 51 10.68 6.99 -13.65
CA ALA A 51 11.41 8.13 -14.18
C ALA A 51 12.07 8.97 -13.06
N ASP A 52 11.36 9.19 -11.94
CA ASP A 52 11.85 9.94 -10.79
C ASP A 52 13.05 9.26 -10.11
N VAL A 53 13.09 7.91 -10.10
CA VAL A 53 14.22 7.14 -9.55
C VAL A 53 15.30 6.81 -10.60
N GLY A 54 15.12 7.23 -11.85
CA GLY A 54 16.09 6.97 -12.93
C GLY A 54 15.99 5.58 -13.55
N LEU A 55 14.86 4.89 -13.40
CA LEU A 55 14.54 3.61 -14.03
C LEU A 55 13.82 3.80 -15.36
N SER A 56 14.24 3.03 -16.36
CA SER A 56 13.49 2.83 -17.60
C SER A 56 12.66 1.54 -17.53
N VAL A 57 11.55 1.47 -18.26
CA VAL A 57 10.71 0.26 -18.35
C VAL A 57 10.60 -0.20 -19.79
N GLU A 58 10.90 -1.48 -20.02
CA GLU A 58 10.79 -2.14 -21.32
C GLU A 58 9.85 -3.34 -21.25
N TRP A 59 9.34 -3.74 -22.40
CA TRP A 59 8.41 -4.87 -22.52
C TRP A 59 8.95 -5.93 -23.48
N ALA A 60 9.20 -7.13 -22.96
CA ALA A 60 9.76 -8.24 -23.74
C ALA A 60 9.00 -9.56 -23.55
N GLY A 61 9.33 -10.57 -24.36
CA GLY A 61 8.88 -11.94 -24.12
C GLY A 61 9.87 -12.65 -23.19
N LEU A 62 9.52 -12.82 -21.92
CA LEU A 62 10.42 -13.41 -20.91
C LEU A 62 10.10 -14.89 -20.58
N GLY A 63 9.35 -15.58 -21.45
CA GLY A 63 8.87 -16.93 -21.20
C GLY A 63 7.90 -16.95 -20.01
N HIS A 64 8.25 -17.70 -18.96
CA HIS A 64 7.46 -17.81 -17.72
C HIS A 64 7.80 -16.74 -16.67
N ARG A 65 8.91 -16.02 -16.85
CA ARG A 65 9.33 -14.96 -15.90
C ARG A 65 8.41 -13.75 -16.04
N ARG A 66 8.09 -13.10 -14.93
CA ARG A 66 7.14 -11.97 -14.92
C ARG A 66 7.84 -10.65 -15.23
N GLY A 67 8.97 -10.40 -14.60
CA GLY A 67 9.84 -9.28 -14.89
C GLY A 67 11.28 -9.62 -14.56
N GLU A 68 12.19 -8.73 -14.92
CA GLU A 68 13.60 -8.79 -14.57
C GLU A 68 14.18 -7.37 -14.49
N TYR A 69 14.80 -7.04 -13.36
CA TYR A 69 15.57 -5.82 -13.21
C TYR A 69 17.03 -6.01 -13.66
N TRP A 70 17.47 -5.17 -14.61
CA TRP A 70 18.84 -5.11 -15.10
C TRP A 70 19.56 -3.87 -14.59
N ARG A 71 20.23 -4.03 -13.44
CA ARG A 71 20.99 -2.96 -12.76
C ARG A 71 21.99 -2.21 -13.65
N ARG A 72 22.65 -2.87 -14.61
CA ARG A 72 23.69 -2.20 -15.42
C ARG A 72 23.13 -1.16 -16.39
N GLY A 73 21.85 -1.27 -16.74
CA GLY A 73 21.16 -0.34 -17.64
C GLY A 73 20.04 0.43 -16.97
N ASP A 74 19.89 0.31 -15.64
CA ASP A 74 18.77 0.86 -14.88
C ASP A 74 17.41 0.64 -15.57
N VAL A 75 17.20 -0.59 -16.04
CA VAL A 75 16.01 -0.97 -16.81
C VAL A 75 15.28 -2.13 -16.15
N VAL A 76 13.96 -1.98 -16.04
CA VAL A 76 13.04 -3.07 -15.68
C VAL A 76 12.42 -3.61 -16.95
N ILE A 77 12.55 -4.91 -17.18
CA ILE A 77 11.90 -5.57 -18.30
C ILE A 77 10.68 -6.32 -17.77
N LEU A 78 9.49 -5.94 -18.23
CA LEU A 78 8.24 -6.63 -17.92
C LEU A 78 7.86 -7.60 -19.05
N ASN A 79 7.27 -8.74 -18.68
CA ASN A 79 6.75 -9.67 -19.65
C ASN A 79 5.46 -9.14 -20.28
N ARG A 80 5.39 -9.12 -21.61
CA ARG A 80 4.22 -8.66 -22.38
C ARG A 80 2.92 -9.42 -22.13
N ARG A 81 3.00 -10.59 -21.48
CA ARG A 81 1.83 -11.44 -21.19
C ARG A 81 1.17 -11.15 -19.84
N LEU A 82 1.71 -10.22 -19.05
CA LEU A 82 1.17 -9.91 -17.75
C LEU A 82 -0.19 -9.19 -17.87
N THR A 83 -1.12 -9.54 -16.99
CA THR A 83 -2.28 -8.67 -16.74
C THR A 83 -1.81 -7.35 -16.12
N VAL A 84 -2.65 -6.32 -16.16
CA VAL A 84 -2.26 -5.01 -15.62
C VAL A 84 -1.92 -5.08 -14.12
N ALA A 85 -2.71 -5.81 -13.32
CA ALA A 85 -2.44 -6.06 -11.91
C ALA A 85 -1.10 -6.78 -11.67
N GLN A 86 -0.76 -7.75 -12.54
CA GLN A 86 0.53 -8.44 -12.49
C GLN A 86 1.68 -7.50 -12.86
N ALA A 87 1.52 -6.70 -13.90
CA ALA A 87 2.52 -5.73 -14.33
C ALA A 87 2.77 -4.67 -13.25
N ALA A 88 1.72 -4.09 -12.67
CA ALA A 88 1.84 -3.11 -11.60
C ALA A 88 2.55 -3.70 -10.38
N SER A 89 2.14 -4.88 -9.93
CA SER A 89 2.76 -5.56 -8.78
C SER A 89 4.23 -5.91 -9.04
N THR A 90 4.55 -6.41 -10.24
CA THR A 90 5.93 -6.74 -10.61
C THR A 90 6.77 -5.47 -10.72
N LEU A 91 6.29 -4.42 -11.38
CA LEU A 91 7.03 -3.17 -11.53
C LEU A 91 7.33 -2.53 -10.17
N ALA A 92 6.34 -2.44 -9.29
CA ALA A 92 6.53 -1.90 -7.94
C ALA A 92 7.57 -2.70 -7.12
N HIS A 93 7.59 -4.03 -7.29
CA HIS A 93 8.59 -4.89 -6.68
C HIS A 93 10.01 -4.63 -7.24
N GLU A 94 10.17 -4.53 -8.56
CA GLU A 94 11.47 -4.24 -9.19
C GLU A 94 12.00 -2.84 -8.83
N ILE A 95 11.12 -1.84 -8.70
CA ILE A 95 11.50 -0.52 -8.16
C ILE A 95 12.06 -0.66 -6.74
N GLY A 96 11.46 -1.51 -5.92
CA GLY A 96 11.98 -1.84 -4.60
C GLY A 96 13.43 -2.34 -4.65
N HIS A 97 13.74 -3.29 -5.54
CA HIS A 97 15.11 -3.76 -5.74
C HIS A 97 16.07 -2.65 -6.17
N HIS A 98 15.64 -1.75 -7.05
CA HIS A 98 16.43 -0.60 -7.47
C HIS A 98 16.73 0.33 -6.29
N CYS A 99 15.70 0.78 -5.56
CA CYS A 99 15.83 1.69 -4.42
C CYS A 99 16.73 1.14 -3.31
N TRP A 100 16.73 -0.19 -3.10
CA TRP A 100 17.56 -0.84 -2.08
C TRP A 100 18.96 -1.21 -2.53
N GLY A 101 19.32 -0.97 -3.80
CA GLY A 101 20.66 -1.32 -4.27
C GLY A 101 20.87 -2.83 -4.47
N ASP A 102 19.79 -3.61 -4.64
CA ASP A 102 19.90 -5.06 -4.74
C ASP A 102 20.62 -5.51 -6.01
N THR A 103 21.57 -6.44 -5.85
CA THR A 103 22.38 -7.05 -6.93
C THR A 103 22.16 -8.56 -7.03
N CYS A 104 21.50 -9.16 -6.03
CA CYS A 104 21.20 -10.57 -5.98
C CYS A 104 19.84 -10.81 -5.29
N SER A 105 19.19 -11.90 -5.68
CA SER A 105 17.93 -12.35 -5.10
C SER A 105 18.20 -13.19 -3.85
N THR A 106 18.21 -12.53 -2.69
CA THR A 106 18.21 -13.20 -1.38
C THR A 106 16.80 -13.16 -0.79
N PRO A 107 16.39 -14.10 0.08
CA PRO A 107 15.08 -14.05 0.72
C PRO A 107 14.79 -12.73 1.46
N ALA A 108 15.83 -12.08 1.99
CA ALA A 108 15.70 -10.77 2.63
C ALA A 108 15.46 -9.65 1.61
N ASN A 109 16.20 -9.65 0.49
CA ASN A 109 16.06 -8.68 -0.60
C ASN A 109 14.66 -8.78 -1.24
N GLU A 110 14.24 -9.99 -1.58
CA GLU A 110 12.92 -10.27 -2.12
C GLU A 110 11.81 -9.75 -1.21
N ARG A 111 11.92 -10.06 0.09
CA ARG A 111 10.93 -9.61 1.08
C ARG A 111 10.85 -8.08 1.15
N ARG A 112 11.97 -7.36 1.30
CA ARG A 112 11.94 -5.90 1.39
C ARG A 112 11.49 -5.23 0.08
N ALA A 113 11.75 -5.85 -1.07
CA ALA A 113 11.27 -5.36 -2.36
C ALA A 113 9.74 -5.51 -2.49
N TRP A 114 9.19 -6.65 -2.05
CA TRP A 114 7.74 -6.83 -1.96
C TRP A 114 7.09 -5.88 -0.95
N GLU A 115 7.69 -5.68 0.22
CA GLU A 115 7.21 -4.73 1.23
C GLU A 115 7.22 -3.29 0.70
N TYR A 116 8.26 -2.91 -0.05
CA TYR A 116 8.33 -1.62 -0.74
C TYR A 116 7.17 -1.45 -1.73
N GLY A 117 7.00 -2.39 -2.64
CA GLY A 117 5.95 -2.32 -3.65
C GLY A 117 4.55 -2.31 -3.02
N ALA A 118 4.36 -3.09 -1.95
CA ALA A 118 3.11 -3.13 -1.20
C ALA A 118 2.78 -1.80 -0.52
N ALA A 119 3.76 -1.19 0.15
CA ALA A 119 3.60 0.11 0.80
C ALA A 119 3.31 1.25 -0.19
N TRP A 120 3.79 1.12 -1.43
CA TRP A 120 3.59 2.11 -2.48
C TRP A 120 2.20 1.96 -3.16
N LEU A 121 1.79 0.72 -3.48
CA LEU A 121 0.56 0.46 -4.25
C LEU A 121 -0.71 0.37 -3.42
N ILE A 122 -0.62 0.06 -2.12
CA ILE A 122 -1.77 -0.21 -1.27
C ILE A 122 -1.77 0.77 -0.11
N SER A 123 -2.65 1.76 -0.17
CA SER A 123 -2.88 2.63 0.98
C SER A 123 -3.70 1.91 2.06
N PRO A 124 -3.58 2.32 3.34
CA PRO A 124 -4.38 1.73 4.42
C PRO A 124 -5.89 1.94 4.23
N ALA A 125 -6.28 3.09 3.68
CA ALA A 125 -7.68 3.40 3.39
C ALA A 125 -8.24 2.49 2.29
N GLU A 126 -7.51 2.29 1.19
CA GLU A 126 -7.93 1.37 0.12
C GLU A 126 -8.00 -0.08 0.62
N TYR A 127 -7.00 -0.52 1.41
CA TYR A 127 -7.01 -1.85 1.99
C TYR A 127 -8.23 -2.07 2.89
N ARG A 128 -8.53 -1.12 3.78
CA ARG A 128 -9.69 -1.21 4.68
C ARG A 128 -11.01 -1.21 3.92
N ALA A 129 -11.15 -0.35 2.91
CA ALA A 129 -12.33 -0.32 2.05
C ALA A 129 -12.53 -1.65 1.31
N ALA A 130 -11.45 -2.22 0.76
CA ALA A 130 -11.50 -3.52 0.11
C ALA A 130 -11.88 -4.64 1.11
N GLU A 131 -11.30 -4.64 2.30
CA GLU A 131 -11.61 -5.64 3.33
C GLU A 131 -13.05 -5.57 3.82
N GLN A 132 -13.63 -4.38 3.92
CA GLN A 132 -15.06 -4.21 4.20
C GLN A 132 -15.95 -4.78 3.08
N LEU A 133 -15.51 -4.69 1.82
CA LEU A 133 -16.30 -5.13 0.66
C LEU A 133 -16.21 -6.64 0.41
N VAL A 134 -15.01 -7.21 0.48
CA VAL A 134 -14.74 -8.60 0.06
C VAL A 134 -14.24 -9.51 1.19
N GLY A 135 -14.09 -8.97 2.40
CA GLY A 135 -13.59 -9.68 3.57
C GLY A 135 -12.07 -9.87 3.57
N VAL A 136 -11.58 -10.72 4.48
CA VAL A 136 -10.15 -10.88 4.79
C VAL A 136 -9.40 -11.85 3.87
N ASN A 137 -10.05 -12.40 2.83
CA ASN A 137 -9.40 -13.37 1.95
C ASN A 137 -8.36 -12.69 1.04
N PRO A 138 -7.07 -13.08 1.07
CA PRO A 138 -6.02 -12.39 0.29
C PRO A 138 -6.23 -12.40 -1.23
N ALA A 139 -6.87 -13.44 -1.77
CA ALA A 139 -7.12 -13.53 -3.20
C ALA A 139 -8.27 -12.60 -3.62
N ALA A 140 -9.33 -12.52 -2.81
CA ALA A 140 -10.43 -11.58 -3.04
C ALA A 140 -9.94 -10.12 -2.92
N LEU A 141 -9.16 -9.82 -1.88
CA LEU A 141 -8.52 -8.52 -1.70
C LEU A 141 -7.62 -8.13 -2.88
N ALA A 142 -6.84 -9.09 -3.41
CA ALA A 142 -5.98 -8.81 -4.56
C ALA A 142 -6.76 -8.45 -5.82
N LEU A 143 -7.90 -9.11 -6.05
CA LEU A 143 -8.80 -8.77 -7.15
C LEU A 143 -9.40 -7.37 -6.96
N GLU A 144 -9.93 -7.09 -5.77
CA GLU A 144 -10.53 -5.79 -5.45
C GLU A 144 -9.52 -4.64 -5.55
N LEU A 145 -8.32 -4.85 -5.04
CA LEU A 145 -7.25 -3.86 -5.06
C LEU A 145 -6.53 -3.80 -6.41
N GLY A 146 -6.85 -4.61 -7.42
CA GLY A 146 -6.15 -4.59 -8.70
C GLY A 146 -4.65 -4.92 -8.61
N VAL A 147 -4.27 -5.84 -7.71
CA VAL A 147 -2.88 -6.24 -7.45
C VAL A 147 -2.75 -7.77 -7.38
N THR A 148 -1.54 -8.28 -7.14
CA THR A 148 -1.32 -9.72 -6.92
C THR A 148 -1.50 -10.11 -5.46
N ARG A 149 -1.92 -11.36 -5.21
CA ARG A 149 -2.01 -11.94 -3.85
C ARG A 149 -0.73 -11.75 -3.04
N ARG A 150 0.43 -11.92 -3.69
CA ARG A 150 1.73 -11.76 -3.04
C ARG A 150 1.94 -10.35 -2.48
N LEU A 151 1.44 -9.34 -3.17
CA LEU A 151 1.53 -7.94 -2.74
C LEU A 151 0.65 -7.68 -1.51
N VAL A 152 -0.56 -8.26 -1.46
CA VAL A 152 -1.46 -8.19 -0.30
C VAL A 152 -0.83 -8.85 0.93
N GLU A 153 -0.23 -10.03 0.76
CA GLU A 153 0.51 -10.72 1.82
C GLU A 153 1.66 -9.83 2.36
N ALA A 154 2.45 -9.24 1.46
CA ALA A 154 3.55 -8.35 1.84
C ALA A 154 3.07 -7.07 2.53
N TRP A 155 1.92 -6.53 2.12
CA TRP A 155 1.31 -5.37 2.78
C TRP A 155 0.96 -5.68 4.23
N ARG A 156 0.35 -6.83 4.50
CA ARG A 156 0.00 -7.25 5.88
C ARG A 156 1.25 -7.40 6.74
N ASP A 157 2.28 -8.06 6.23
CA ASP A 157 3.55 -8.23 6.92
C ASP A 157 4.21 -6.88 7.24
N TRP A 158 4.20 -5.96 6.27
CA TRP A 158 4.75 -4.61 6.43
C TRP A 158 3.96 -3.78 7.45
N TRP A 159 2.63 -3.85 7.41
CA TRP A 159 1.73 -3.09 8.27
C TRP A 159 1.77 -3.58 9.73
N LEU A 160 1.83 -4.91 9.93
CA LEU A 160 2.02 -5.54 11.24
C LEU A 160 3.31 -5.08 11.91
N LYS A 161 4.42 -5.03 11.17
CA LYS A 161 5.72 -4.55 11.70
C LYS A 161 5.68 -3.09 12.14
N ARG A 162 4.79 -2.30 11.55
CA ARG A 162 4.58 -0.89 11.93
C ARG A 162 3.58 -0.72 13.07
N GLY A 163 3.03 -1.82 13.60
CA GLY A 163 2.14 -1.82 14.77
C GLY A 163 0.71 -1.36 14.49
N GLN A 164 0.25 -1.39 13.23
CA GLN A 164 -1.00 -0.75 12.83
C GLN A 164 -2.15 -1.74 12.50
N PHE A 165 -1.99 -3.02 12.84
CA PHE A 165 -3.04 -4.02 12.63
C PHE A 165 -3.90 -4.18 13.89
N LEU A 166 -5.08 -3.57 13.90
CA LEU A 166 -6.17 -3.90 14.83
C LEU A 166 -7.24 -4.67 14.05
N PRO A 167 -7.77 -5.79 14.56
CA PRO A 167 -8.87 -6.50 13.92
C PRO A 167 -10.12 -5.62 13.82
N LEU A 168 -10.91 -5.80 12.76
CA LEU A 168 -12.21 -5.15 12.53
C LEU A 168 -13.22 -5.31 13.69
N ALA A 169 -12.94 -6.14 14.70
CA ALA A 169 -13.78 -6.33 15.88
C ALA A 169 -13.77 -5.13 16.86
N ASP A 170 -12.81 -4.21 16.75
CA ASP A 170 -12.68 -3.08 17.68
C ASP A 170 -13.41 -1.80 17.23
N LEU A 171 -14.23 -1.87 16.17
CA LEU A 171 -15.01 -0.72 15.66
C LEU A 171 -16.47 -0.71 16.12
N ASP A 172 -16.92 -1.77 16.77
CA ASP A 172 -18.30 -1.88 17.28
C ASP A 172 -18.41 -1.48 18.76
N ALA A 173 -17.41 -0.82 19.35
CA ALA A 173 -17.34 -0.54 20.79
C ALA A 173 -17.63 0.90 21.23
N ASP A 174 -17.81 1.88 20.32
CA ASP A 174 -17.91 3.31 20.72
C ASP A 174 -19.26 3.98 20.41
N ASP A 175 -20.33 3.24 20.10
CA ASP A 175 -21.67 3.82 19.84
C ASP A 175 -22.72 3.51 20.93
N ALA A 176 -22.30 3.43 22.20
CA ALA A 176 -23.26 3.38 23.31
C ALA A 176 -22.69 3.96 24.62
N ASP A 177 -22.63 5.29 24.75
CA ASP A 177 -23.10 5.99 25.96
C ASP A 177 -23.03 7.52 25.76
N ASP A 178 -24.12 8.14 25.30
CA ASP A 178 -24.37 9.55 25.63
C ASP A 178 -25.88 9.86 25.62
N THR A 179 -26.55 9.42 26.67
CA THR A 179 -27.78 10.06 27.14
C THR A 179 -27.75 10.19 28.66
N ASP A 180 -27.05 11.20 29.19
CA ASP A 180 -27.37 11.75 30.51
C ASP A 180 -28.22 13.02 30.35
N GLY A 181 -29.53 12.81 30.40
CA GLY A 181 -30.52 13.86 30.62
C GLY A 181 -31.33 13.53 31.86
N GLY A 182 -31.14 14.28 32.95
CA GLY A 182 -31.92 14.00 34.17
C GLY A 182 -31.67 14.90 35.38
N VAL A 183 -31.82 16.22 35.24
CA VAL A 183 -31.93 17.15 36.37
C VAL A 183 -33.21 16.88 37.18
N VAL A 184 -33.10 16.53 38.47
CA VAL A 184 -34.09 16.87 39.53
C VAL A 184 -33.39 17.06 40.89
N GLY A 185 -33.08 18.31 41.24
CA GLY A 185 -32.97 18.75 42.64
C GLY A 185 -34.36 19.11 43.18
N GLY A 186 -34.62 19.24 44.48
CA GLY A 186 -33.83 19.02 45.68
C GLY A 186 -34.80 18.88 46.86
N GLY A 187 -34.41 18.07 47.85
CA GLY A 187 -35.19 17.83 49.07
C GLY A 187 -35.00 18.95 50.09
N LEU A 188 -36.11 19.42 50.63
CA LEU A 188 -36.21 20.31 51.80
C LEU A 188 -35.74 19.56 53.05
N ALA A 189 -34.80 20.16 53.79
CA ALA A 189 -34.60 19.89 55.21
C ALA A 189 -34.50 21.25 55.90
N ASP A 190 -35.56 21.61 56.63
CA ASP A 190 -35.59 22.74 57.55
C ASP A 190 -35.53 22.22 58.99
N GLU A 191 -35.02 23.09 59.84
CA GLU A 191 -34.22 22.89 61.03
C GLU A 191 -35.03 22.51 62.29
N GLY A 192 -34.35 21.85 63.22
CA GLY A 192 -34.86 21.64 64.57
C GLY A 192 -33.74 21.29 65.53
N ALA A 193 -33.08 22.31 66.10
CA ALA A 193 -32.24 22.15 67.28
C ALA A 193 -32.42 23.35 68.21
N ILE A 194 -32.60 22.98 69.48
CA ILE A 194 -32.86 23.76 70.69
C ILE A 194 -31.63 24.59 71.08
#